data_AF-A0AAU6HFA1-F1
#
_entry.id   AF-A0AAU6HFA1-F1
#
_cell.length_a   1.000
_cell.length_b   1.000
_cell.length_c   1.000
_cell.angle_alpha   90.00
_cell.angle_beta   90.00
_cell.angle_gamma   90.00
#
_symmetry.space_group_name_H-M   'P 1'
#
loop_
_entity.id
_entity.type
_entity.pdbx_description
1 polymer ?
#
loop_
_entity_poly.entity_id
_entity_poly.type
_entity_poly.pdbx_seq_one_letter_code
_entity_poly.pdbx_strand_id
1 'polypeptide(L)'
;MSFLSRIGFIETEEQERARLAQAPEGSLNHYLSTLPVTIDEWPKDLLVELPWEPPLTSQSYRVVVVPIEFRKDALPEGVEEEPLPRKRHSGSWMCAVVFSDHPSYPVGGFRIDVPAAEIARGRKVDLAGVPAQA
;
A
#
# COMPACT_ATOMS: atom_id res chain seq x y z
N MET A 1 20.20 28.16 5.76
CA MET A 1 19.60 27.26 6.78
C MET A 1 18.12 27.13 6.46
N SER A 2 17.74 26.07 5.74
CA SER A 2 16.45 25.97 5.04
C SER A 2 15.30 25.62 5.99
N PHE A 3 14.16 26.28 5.77
CA PHE A 3 12.86 26.17 6.42
C PHE A 3 12.35 24.73 6.62
N LEU A 4 12.91 23.78 5.87
CA LEU A 4 12.61 22.34 5.88
C LEU A 4 12.93 21.62 7.20
N SER A 5 13.79 22.19 8.06
CA SER A 5 14.18 21.57 9.34
C SER A 5 13.13 21.72 10.46
N ARG A 6 11.99 22.38 10.20
CA ARG A 6 10.89 22.58 11.18
C ARG A 6 9.62 21.75 10.92
N ILE A 7 9.58 20.90 9.89
CA ILE A 7 8.43 20.02 9.59
C ILE A 7 8.85 18.58 9.89
N GLY A 8 8.09 17.86 10.72
CA GLY A 8 8.36 16.46 11.07
C GLY A 8 8.61 15.61 9.82
N PHE A 9 9.83 15.08 9.73
CA PHE A 9 10.37 14.38 8.58
C PHE A 9 9.53 13.14 8.24
N ILE A 10 8.71 13.22 7.19
CA ILE A 10 8.13 12.04 6.53
C ILE A 10 9.21 11.43 5.63
N GLU A 11 9.29 10.10 5.55
CA GLU A 11 10.19 9.38 4.64
C GLU A 11 10.01 9.89 3.20
N THR A 12 11.13 10.16 2.52
CA THR A 12 11.17 10.28 1.06
C THR A 12 10.86 8.95 0.39
N GLU A 13 10.54 8.94 -0.91
CA GLU A 13 10.30 7.70 -1.65
C GLU A 13 11.52 6.77 -1.62
N GLU A 14 12.72 7.35 -1.74
CA GLU A 14 13.98 6.62 -1.68
C GLU A 14 14.23 6.00 -0.30
N GLN A 15 13.89 6.73 0.78
CA GLN A 15 14.00 6.23 2.15
C GLN A 15 13.00 5.09 2.42
N GLU A 16 11.75 5.25 1.98
CA GLU A 16 10.73 4.21 2.11
C GLU A 16 11.16 2.96 1.35
N ARG A 17 11.65 3.13 0.12
CA ARG A 17 12.17 2.05 -0.72
C ARG A 17 13.32 1.33 -0.05
N ALA A 18 14.30 2.07 0.48
CA ALA A 18 15.44 1.49 1.19
C ALA A 18 15.00 0.71 2.44
N ARG A 19 14.06 1.23 3.23
CA ARG A 19 13.49 0.53 4.39
C ARG A 19 12.77 -0.75 3.99
N LEU A 20 11.96 -0.71 2.94
CA LEU A 20 11.25 -1.89 2.42
C LEU A 20 12.22 -2.95 1.89
N ALA A 21 13.30 -2.53 1.22
CA ALA A 21 14.33 -3.42 0.66
C ALA A 21 15.15 -4.17 1.74
N GLN A 22 15.18 -3.68 2.99
CA GLN A 22 15.80 -4.38 4.11
C GLN A 22 15.05 -5.65 4.52
N ALA A 23 13.80 -5.81 4.08
CA ALA A 23 13.05 -7.04 4.33
C ALA A 23 13.64 -8.22 3.52
N PRO A 24 13.51 -9.46 4.00
CA PRO A 24 14.04 -10.64 3.31
C PRO A 24 13.50 -10.78 1.88
N GLU A 25 14.33 -11.27 0.96
CA GLU A 25 13.90 -11.63 -0.39
C GLU A 25 12.71 -12.62 -0.33
N GLY A 26 11.72 -12.40 -1.20
CA GLY A 26 10.46 -13.17 -1.21
C GLY A 26 9.40 -12.68 -0.22
N SER A 27 9.70 -11.72 0.66
CA SER A 27 8.68 -11.05 1.48
C SER A 27 7.89 -10.00 0.69
N LEU A 28 6.66 -9.71 1.13
CA LEU A 28 5.83 -8.64 0.56
C LEU A 28 6.58 -7.30 0.55
N ASN A 29 7.19 -6.92 1.67
CA ASN A 29 7.90 -5.64 1.77
C ASN A 29 9.06 -5.55 0.79
N HIS A 30 9.83 -6.63 0.62
CA HIS A 30 10.93 -6.65 -0.34
C HIS A 30 10.40 -6.46 -1.77
N TYR A 31 9.33 -7.17 -2.13
CA TYR A 31 8.67 -7.01 -3.43
C TYR A 31 8.16 -5.57 -3.65
N LEU A 32 7.46 -4.98 -2.66
CA LEU A 32 6.98 -3.60 -2.74
C LEU A 32 8.13 -2.59 -2.90
N SER A 33 9.33 -2.86 -2.38
CA SER A 33 10.51 -2.00 -2.61
C SER A 33 10.95 -1.92 -4.08
N THR A 34 10.50 -2.85 -4.92
CA THR A 34 10.84 -2.86 -6.35
C THR A 34 9.86 -2.08 -7.20
N LEU A 35 8.67 -1.79 -6.66
CA LEU A 35 7.58 -1.15 -7.39
C LEU A 35 7.58 0.37 -7.17
N PRO A 36 7.26 1.15 -8.22
CA PRO A 36 7.09 2.59 -8.10
C PRO A 36 5.81 2.91 -7.32
N VAL A 37 5.78 4.08 -6.66
CA VAL A 37 4.53 4.64 -6.14
C VAL A 37 3.73 5.20 -7.31
N THR A 38 2.48 4.77 -7.43
CA THR A 38 1.57 5.06 -8.55
C THR A 38 0.32 5.80 -8.09
N ILE A 39 -0.03 5.69 -6.81
CA ILE A 39 -1.15 6.38 -6.18
C ILE A 39 -0.56 7.24 -5.05
N ASP A 40 -0.47 8.54 -5.28
CA ASP A 40 0.02 9.54 -4.33
C ASP A 40 -1.12 10.29 -3.60
N GLU A 41 -2.33 10.23 -4.16
CA GLU A 41 -3.56 10.77 -3.57
C GLU A 41 -4.11 9.89 -2.44
N TRP A 42 -5.07 10.44 -1.69
CA TRP A 42 -5.75 9.70 -0.63
C TRP A 42 -6.63 8.59 -1.24
N PRO A 43 -6.33 7.30 -1.01
CA PRO A 43 -6.87 6.22 -1.84
C PRO A 43 -8.30 5.79 -1.47
N LYS A 44 -8.94 6.50 -0.53
CA LYS A 44 -10.28 6.17 -0.05
C LYS A 44 -11.29 6.22 -1.19
N ASP A 45 -12.14 5.20 -1.26
CA ASP A 45 -13.21 5.05 -2.26
C ASP A 45 -12.70 4.90 -3.71
N LEU A 46 -11.39 4.77 -3.94
CA LEU A 46 -10.82 4.46 -5.25
C LEU A 46 -10.88 2.96 -5.55
N LEU A 47 -10.97 2.62 -6.84
CA LEU A 47 -10.76 1.25 -7.32
C LEU A 47 -9.27 1.02 -7.54
N VAL A 48 -8.69 0.13 -6.75
CA VAL A 48 -7.26 -0.18 -6.78
C VAL A 48 -7.05 -1.65 -7.07
N GLU A 49 -6.35 -1.94 -8.16
CA GLU A 49 -5.81 -3.27 -8.46
C GLU A 49 -4.53 -3.48 -7.65
N LEU A 50 -4.52 -4.51 -6.79
CA LEU A 50 -3.37 -4.86 -5.97
C LEU A 50 -2.24 -5.43 -6.83
N PRO A 51 -0.96 -5.20 -6.48
CA PRO A 51 0.18 -5.65 -7.28
C PRO A 51 0.49 -7.15 -7.09
N TRP A 52 -0.52 -8.01 -7.11
CA TRP A 52 -0.43 -9.46 -6.85
C TRP A 52 0.03 -10.24 -8.07
N GLU A 53 1.28 -9.99 -8.43
CA GLU A 53 1.97 -10.62 -9.54
C GLU A 53 3.22 -11.37 -9.04
N PRO A 54 3.75 -12.36 -9.78
CA PRO A 54 5.01 -12.99 -9.42
C PRO A 54 6.14 -11.95 -9.32
N PRO A 55 7.05 -12.05 -8.33
CA PRO A 55 7.24 -13.17 -7.40
C PRO A 55 6.44 -13.12 -6.10
N LEU A 56 5.57 -12.11 -5.89
CA LEU A 56 4.79 -12.01 -4.65
C LEU A 56 3.85 -13.21 -4.47
N THR A 57 3.23 -13.63 -5.57
CA THR A 57 2.33 -14.77 -5.65
C THR A 57 2.87 -15.82 -6.62
N SER A 58 2.42 -17.07 -6.49
CA SER A 58 2.83 -18.16 -7.37
C SER A 58 2.38 -17.97 -8.83
N GLN A 59 1.31 -17.21 -9.04
CA GLN A 59 0.78 -16.82 -10.34
C GLN A 59 0.19 -15.41 -10.25
N SER A 60 -0.04 -14.78 -11.40
CA SER A 60 -0.69 -13.48 -11.47
C SER A 60 -2.14 -13.62 -11.02
N TYR A 61 -2.55 -12.77 -10.07
CA TYR A 61 -3.94 -12.63 -9.65
C TYR A 61 -4.39 -11.20 -9.82
N ARG A 62 -5.55 -11.01 -10.42
CA ARG A 62 -6.21 -9.73 -10.50
C ARG A 62 -7.18 -9.58 -9.33
N VAL A 63 -6.76 -8.81 -8.33
CA VAL A 63 -7.60 -8.44 -7.18
C VAL A 63 -7.80 -6.94 -7.17
N VAL A 64 -9.05 -6.50 -7.34
CA VAL A 64 -9.44 -5.10 -7.29
C VAL A 64 -10.22 -4.85 -6.01
N VAL A 65 -9.81 -3.82 -5.30
CA VAL A 65 -10.36 -3.45 -4.01
C VAL A 65 -10.77 -1.99 -3.95
N VAL A 66 -11.64 -1.68 -2.98
CA VAL A 66 -12.00 -0.32 -2.59
C VAL A 66 -11.55 -0.08 -1.14
N PRO A 67 -10.60 0.83 -0.88
CA PRO A 67 -10.22 1.21 0.48
C PRO A 67 -11.34 1.99 1.17
N ILE A 68 -11.76 1.53 2.35
CA ILE A 68 -12.90 2.09 3.10
C ILE A 68 -12.43 2.83 4.35
N GLU A 69 -11.62 2.17 5.17
CA GLU A 69 -11.21 2.66 6.49
C GLU A 69 -9.71 2.52 6.67
N PHE A 70 -9.06 3.59 7.11
CA PHE A 70 -7.63 3.59 7.40
C PHE A 70 -7.37 3.26 8.87
N ARG A 71 -6.43 2.33 9.10
CA ARG A 71 -5.94 1.91 10.41
C ARG A 71 -4.48 2.31 10.54
N LYS A 72 -4.17 3.14 11.52
CA LYS A 72 -2.79 3.50 11.85
C LYS A 72 -2.08 2.30 12.47
N ASP A 73 -0.78 2.17 12.19
CA ASP A 73 0.08 1.19 12.87
C ASP A 73 0.05 1.44 14.39
N ALA A 74 0.09 0.36 15.17
CA ALA A 74 0.25 0.47 16.61
C ALA A 74 1.66 0.98 16.92
N LEU A 75 1.76 1.94 17.85
CA LEU A 75 3.04 2.39 18.37
C LEU A 75 3.64 1.30 19.27
N PRO A 76 4.98 1.12 19.30
CA PRO A 76 5.63 0.26 20.26
C PRO A 76 5.33 0.69 21.71
N GLU A 77 5.26 -0.26 22.64
CA GLU A 77 5.05 0.04 24.06
C GLU A 77 6.13 1.00 24.59
N GLY A 78 5.71 2.07 25.27
CA GLY A 78 6.59 3.09 25.83
C GLY A 78 7.02 4.21 24.85
N VAL A 79 6.48 4.22 23.63
CA VAL A 79 6.72 5.26 22.63
C VAL A 79 5.45 6.10 22.46
N GLU A 80 5.47 7.35 22.95
CA GLU A 80 4.31 8.27 22.85
C GLU A 80 4.14 8.88 21.45
N GLU A 81 5.21 8.92 20.63
CA GLU A 81 5.20 9.48 19.28
C GLU A 81 5.93 8.58 18.28
N GLU A 82 5.45 8.50 17.03
CA GLU A 82 6.13 7.74 15.97
C GLU A 82 7.61 8.15 15.84
N PRO A 83 8.54 7.18 15.74
CA PRO A 83 9.96 7.48 15.56
C PRO A 83 10.17 8.26 14.25
N LEU A 84 11.01 9.30 14.32
CA LEU A 84 11.38 10.11 13.16
C LEU A 84 12.55 9.45 12.40
N PRO A 85 12.54 9.44 11.05
CA PRO A 85 11.49 9.95 10.17
C PRO A 85 10.23 9.06 10.16
N ARG A 86 9.04 9.68 10.09
CA ARG A 86 7.76 8.97 10.02
C ARG A 86 7.66 8.23 8.70
N LYS A 87 7.19 6.98 8.74
CA LYS A 87 6.96 6.20 7.52
C LYS A 87 5.96 6.91 6.60
N ARG A 88 6.28 6.96 5.31
CA ARG A 88 5.43 7.64 4.30
C ARG A 88 4.06 6.99 4.15
N HIS A 89 4.03 5.66 4.08
CA HIS A 89 2.82 4.85 4.02
C HIS A 89 2.75 3.92 5.23
N SER A 90 2.57 4.50 6.43
CA SER A 90 2.28 3.72 7.65
C SER A 90 0.84 3.24 7.66
N GLY A 91 0.59 2.15 8.39
CA GLY A 91 -0.75 1.61 8.59
C GLY A 91 -1.26 0.75 7.44
N SER A 92 -2.55 0.45 7.53
CA SER A 92 -3.26 -0.41 6.61
C SER A 92 -4.66 0.12 6.31
N TRP A 93 -5.22 -0.33 5.20
CA TRP A 93 -6.55 -0.02 4.77
C TRP A 93 -7.42 -1.27 4.86
N MET A 94 -8.55 -1.14 5.52
CA MET A 94 -9.64 -2.09 5.34
C MET A 94 -10.26 -1.87 3.98
N CYS A 95 -10.17 -2.89 3.15
CA CYS A 95 -10.54 -2.84 1.74
C CYS A 95 -11.67 -3.84 1.47
N ALA A 96 -12.68 -3.42 0.71
CA ALA A 96 -13.67 -4.34 0.17
C ALA A 96 -13.24 -4.87 -1.19
N VAL A 97 -13.26 -6.19 -1.37
CA VAL A 97 -12.97 -6.85 -2.64
C VAL A 97 -14.18 -6.68 -3.58
N VAL A 98 -13.96 -6.01 -4.70
CA VAL A 98 -14.96 -5.78 -5.74
C VAL A 98 -14.76 -6.67 -6.96
N PHE A 99 -13.53 -7.14 -7.20
CA PHE A 99 -13.21 -8.15 -8.20
C PHE A 99 -12.02 -8.97 -7.72
N SER A 100 -12.02 -10.28 -7.98
CA SER A 100 -10.91 -11.16 -7.64
C SER A 100 -11.01 -12.46 -8.44
N ASP A 101 -9.89 -12.87 -9.01
CA ASP A 101 -9.67 -14.23 -9.55
C ASP A 101 -8.91 -15.14 -8.56
N HIS A 102 -8.55 -14.61 -7.38
CA HIS A 102 -7.83 -15.36 -6.37
C HIS A 102 -8.79 -16.25 -5.56
N PRO A 103 -8.51 -17.57 -5.42
CA PRO A 103 -9.44 -18.54 -4.82
C PRO A 103 -9.81 -18.23 -3.37
N SER A 104 -8.89 -17.62 -2.61
CA SER A 104 -9.11 -17.26 -1.19
C SER A 104 -9.86 -15.94 -0.96
N TYR A 105 -10.07 -15.12 -1.99
CA TYR A 105 -10.65 -13.78 -1.83
C TYR A 105 -11.87 -13.63 -2.73
N PRO A 106 -13.05 -14.13 -2.32
CA PRO A 106 -14.24 -14.10 -3.15
C PRO A 106 -14.78 -12.69 -3.33
N VAL A 107 -15.42 -12.45 -4.49
CA VAL A 107 -16.16 -11.22 -4.79
C VAL A 107 -17.44 -11.17 -3.94
N GLY A 108 -17.84 -9.97 -3.52
CA GLY A 108 -19.09 -9.76 -2.77
C GLY A 108 -18.96 -8.93 -1.50
N GLY A 109 -17.97 -8.02 -1.44
CA GLY A 109 -17.75 -7.18 -0.25
C GLY A 109 -16.97 -7.89 0.86
N PHE A 110 -16.26 -8.97 0.53
CA PHE A 110 -15.28 -9.57 1.43
C PHE A 110 -14.24 -8.51 1.82
N ARG A 111 -13.95 -8.40 3.11
CA ARG A 111 -13.06 -7.37 3.64
C ARG A 111 -11.69 -7.95 3.93
N ILE A 112 -10.68 -7.30 3.37
CA ILE A 112 -9.27 -7.64 3.61
C ILE A 112 -8.53 -6.44 4.18
N ASP A 113 -7.47 -6.70 4.91
CA ASP A 113 -6.58 -5.68 5.43
C ASP A 113 -5.36 -5.60 4.51
N VAL A 114 -5.14 -4.42 3.92
CA VAL A 114 -4.08 -4.20 2.92
C VAL A 114 -3.14 -3.10 3.40
N PRO A 115 -1.82 -3.32 3.48
CA PRO A 115 -0.87 -2.28 3.85
C PRO A 115 -1.00 -1.03 2.98
N ALA A 116 -0.87 0.15 3.58
CA ALA A 116 -0.93 1.41 2.84
C ALA A 116 0.16 1.48 1.74
N ALA A 117 1.34 0.91 2.01
CA ALA A 117 2.44 0.81 1.06
C ALA A 117 2.11 -0.06 -0.17
N GLU A 118 1.21 -1.04 -0.02
CA GLU A 118 0.74 -1.90 -1.12
C GLU A 118 -0.31 -1.18 -1.96
N ILE A 119 -1.26 -0.48 -1.32
CA ILE A 119 -2.24 0.36 -2.01
C ILE A 119 -1.55 1.46 -2.84
N ALA A 120 -0.56 2.15 -2.27
CA ALA A 120 0.18 3.22 -2.95
C ALA A 120 0.93 2.74 -4.22
N ARG A 121 1.21 1.44 -4.32
CA ARG A 121 1.93 0.78 -5.43
C ARG A 121 1.00 -0.07 -6.30
N GLY A 122 -0.31 -0.04 -6.05
CA GLY A 122 -1.33 -0.66 -6.87
C GLY A 122 -1.64 0.15 -8.13
N ARG A 123 -2.56 -0.33 -8.97
CA ARG A 123 -2.99 0.43 -10.17
C ARG A 123 -4.39 0.96 -9.97
N LYS A 124 -4.62 2.24 -10.30
CA LYS A 124 -5.97 2.81 -10.34
C LYS A 124 -6.74 2.22 -11.53
N VAL A 125 -7.96 1.77 -11.26
CA VAL A 125 -8.84 1.17 -12.28
C VAL A 125 -10.10 2.03 -12.39
N ASP A 126 -10.59 2.23 -13.61
CA ASP A 126 -11.88 2.88 -13.81
C ASP A 126 -13.05 1.89 -13.66
N LEU A 127 -14.27 2.41 -13.54
CA LEU A 127 -15.50 1.61 -13.45
C LEU A 127 -15.72 0.67 -14.65
N ALA A 128 -15.07 0.95 -15.78
CA ALA A 128 -15.05 0.08 -16.97
C ALA A 128 -14.09 -1.12 -16.83
N GLY A 129 -13.33 -1.22 -15.74
CA GLY A 129 -12.31 -2.24 -15.53
C GLY A 129 -11.04 -2.01 -16.35
N VAL A 130 -10.88 -0.80 -16.92
CA VAL A 130 -9.73 -0.36 -17.72
C VAL A 130 -8.78 0.43 -16.82
N PRO A 131 -7.44 0.35 -17.03
CA PRO A 131 -6.50 1.20 -16.31
C PRO A 131 -6.91 2.67 -16.47
N ALA A 132 -7.07 3.38 -15.35
CA ALA A 132 -7.36 4.80 -15.38
C ALA A 132 -6.16 5.52 -16.02
N GLN A 133 -6.38 6.30 -17.07
CA GLN A 133 -5.31 7.13 -17.63
C GLN A 133 -4.97 8.23 -16.62
N ALA A 134 -3.68 8.36 -16.32
CA ALA A 134 -3.12 9.38 -15.43
C ALA A 134 -3.33 10.80 -15.98
#